data_AF-A0A7S0WF09-F1
#
_entry.id   AF-A0A7S0WF09-F1
#
_cell.length_a   1.000
_cell.length_b   1.000
_cell.length_c   1.000
_cell.angle_alpha   90.00
_cell.angle_beta   90.00
_cell.angle_gamma   90.00
#
_symmetry.space_group_name_H-M   'P 1'
#
loop_
_entity.id
_entity.type
_entity.pdbx_description
1 polymer ?
#
loop_
_entity_poly.entity_id
_entity_poly.type
_entity_poly.pdbx_seq_one_letter_code
_entity_poly.pdbx_strand_id
1 'polypeptide(L)'
;MADLKSLKEAFVSGLDGTTLVEITAATSVVPLGVILCGSIFSIPQHPTFGRSLGWAFWMDFICAVGPGLLVFLDALDAVQFALVLLCIVMAIFTYRIAVARTAPPSDSEKLLSLLAAEQKPFLTAWRGTMMLTTCSCILAVDFAAFPRRFAKAETFGSGLMDVGVGSFVLANAVLSREARGQQSNGGSLWRRLRGVGPLLVLGFGRLIATTAVSYQVHVGEYGVHWNFFFTLAAVALLTSALRIPARYCGAVGGGVLVAYQWLLSRTPLGPWVMAEERAGDLISLNKEGVCSTVGFWAL
;
A
#
# COMPACT_ATOMS: atom_id res chain seq x y z
N MET A 1 9.50 34.20 -2.00
CA MET A 1 8.81 32.93 -2.35
C MET A 1 9.77 31.79 -2.64
N ALA A 2 10.90 32.00 -3.32
CA ALA A 2 11.93 30.95 -3.50
C ALA A 2 12.45 30.39 -2.16
N ASP A 3 12.57 31.23 -1.14
CA ASP A 3 13.13 30.87 0.17
C ASP A 3 12.27 29.88 0.99
N LEU A 4 10.94 30.08 1.05
CA LEU A 4 10.03 29.13 1.71
C LEU A 4 10.01 27.77 0.99
N LYS A 5 10.16 27.82 -0.34
CA LYS A 5 10.14 26.65 -1.21
C LYS A 5 11.37 25.78 -0.97
N SER A 6 12.56 26.39 -0.94
CA SER A 6 13.82 25.71 -0.63
C SER A 6 13.89 25.22 0.82
N LEU A 7 13.32 25.97 1.77
CA LEU A 7 13.23 25.52 3.16
C LEU A 7 12.33 24.29 3.31
N LYS A 8 11.21 24.24 2.58
CA LYS A 8 10.32 23.08 2.60
C LYS A 8 10.94 21.86 1.90
N GLU A 9 11.74 22.06 0.85
CA GLU A 9 12.52 20.99 0.24
C GLU A 9 13.60 20.46 1.19
N ALA A 10 14.41 21.35 1.76
CA ALA A 10 15.45 20.99 2.72
C ALA A 10 14.87 20.22 3.92
N PHE A 11 13.62 20.51 4.30
CA PHE A 11 12.91 19.83 5.38
C PHE A 11 12.47 18.39 5.03
N VAL A 12 12.32 18.07 3.75
CA VAL A 12 11.82 16.75 3.27
C VAL A 12 12.90 15.95 2.53
N SER A 13 14.05 16.56 2.21
CA SER A 13 15.18 15.94 1.50
C SER A 13 16.22 15.28 2.42
N GLY A 14 17.04 14.39 1.87
CA GLY A 14 18.20 13.81 2.56
C GLY A 14 17.85 12.74 3.60
N LEU A 15 16.77 12.00 3.38
CA LEU A 15 16.25 11.03 4.33
C LEU A 15 16.72 9.61 3.96
N ASP A 16 17.44 8.97 4.89
CA ASP A 16 17.99 7.62 4.73
C ASP A 16 16.99 6.49 5.06
N GLY A 17 15.74 6.83 5.41
CA GLY A 17 14.69 5.87 5.77
C GLY A 17 14.93 5.12 7.09
N THR A 18 14.20 4.01 7.29
CA THR A 18 14.35 3.09 8.44
C THR A 18 14.63 1.66 8.00
N THR A 19 14.76 0.77 8.99
CA THR A 19 14.84 -0.67 8.77
C THR A 19 13.48 -1.26 8.38
N LEU A 20 13.51 -2.34 7.57
CA LEU A 20 12.30 -3.09 7.20
C LEU A 20 11.56 -3.69 8.40
N VAL A 21 12.30 -4.04 9.46
CA VAL A 21 11.71 -4.63 10.68
C VAL A 21 10.82 -3.61 11.38
N GLU A 22 11.30 -2.37 11.52
CA GLU A 22 10.55 -1.28 12.14
C GLU A 22 9.28 -0.93 11.33
N ILE A 23 9.40 -0.86 10.00
CA ILE A 23 8.26 -0.61 9.11
C ILE A 23 7.25 -1.75 9.20
N THR A 24 7.72 -3.00 9.19
CA THR A 24 6.85 -4.18 9.31
C THR A 24 6.14 -4.18 10.65
N ALA A 25 6.84 -3.84 11.74
CA ALA A 25 6.23 -3.71 13.06
C ALA A 25 5.15 -2.61 13.06
N ALA A 26 5.49 -1.40 12.60
CA ALA A 26 4.56 -0.26 12.55
C ALA A 26 3.32 -0.55 11.69
N THR A 27 3.51 -1.18 10.53
CA THR A 27 2.40 -1.53 9.61
C THR A 27 1.56 -2.69 10.12
N SER A 28 2.13 -3.63 10.89
CA SER A 28 1.41 -4.76 11.47
C SER A 28 0.39 -4.38 12.55
N VAL A 29 0.55 -3.20 13.17
CA VAL A 29 -0.41 -2.66 14.15
C VAL A 29 -1.80 -2.50 13.54
N VAL A 30 -1.86 -2.09 12.28
CA VAL A 30 -3.11 -1.82 11.56
C VAL A 30 -3.98 -3.08 11.38
N PRO A 31 -3.51 -4.18 10.74
CA PRO A 31 -4.29 -5.41 10.61
C PRO A 31 -4.59 -6.06 11.96
N LEU A 32 -3.67 -6.01 12.92
CA LEU A 32 -3.93 -6.52 14.28
C LEU A 32 -5.06 -5.74 14.96
N GLY A 33 -5.12 -4.43 14.76
CA GLY A 33 -6.19 -3.57 15.27
C GLY A 33 -7.56 -3.90 14.66
N VAL A 34 -7.60 -4.17 13.36
CA VAL A 34 -8.82 -4.63 12.67
C VAL A 34 -9.27 -5.99 13.19
N ILE A 35 -8.35 -6.93 13.41
CA ILE A 35 -8.67 -8.26 13.97
C ILE A 35 -9.20 -8.13 15.40
N LEU A 36 -8.60 -7.25 16.21
CA LEU A 36 -9.07 -6.95 17.55
C LEU A 36 -10.50 -6.41 17.51
N CYS A 37 -10.76 -5.42 16.65
CA CYS A 37 -12.09 -4.82 16.50
C CYS A 37 -13.14 -5.87 16.09
N GLY A 38 -12.83 -6.69 15.09
CA GLY A 38 -13.69 -7.80 14.66
C GLY A 38 -13.96 -8.82 15.76
N SER A 39 -12.97 -9.08 16.61
CA SER A 39 -13.11 -9.99 17.76
C SER A 39 -14.02 -9.40 18.85
N ILE A 40 -13.92 -8.10 19.12
CA ILE A 40 -14.79 -7.39 20.07
C ILE A 40 -16.25 -7.42 19.58
N PHE A 41 -16.49 -7.17 18.29
CA PHE A 41 -17.84 -7.23 17.72
C PHE A 41 -18.44 -8.65 17.65
N SER A 42 -17.60 -9.68 17.77
CA SER A 42 -18.04 -11.07 17.79
C SER A 42 -18.46 -11.56 19.18
N ILE A 43 -18.25 -10.75 20.23
CA ILE A 43 -18.76 -11.04 21.58
C ILE A 43 -20.27 -10.76 21.58
N PRO A 44 -21.11 -11.73 22.02
CA PRO A 44 -22.56 -11.51 22.12
C PRO A 44 -22.83 -10.30 23.00
N GLN A 45 -23.32 -9.22 22.40
CA GLN A 45 -23.63 -8.00 23.14
C GLN A 45 -24.92 -8.21 23.95
N HIS A 46 -24.95 -7.67 25.17
CA HIS A 46 -26.15 -7.63 25.98
C HIS A 46 -27.29 -6.92 25.19
N PRO A 47 -28.54 -7.41 25.25
CA PRO A 47 -29.66 -6.88 24.45
C PRO A 47 -29.97 -5.40 24.66
N THR A 48 -29.44 -4.78 25.72
CA THR A 48 -29.56 -3.35 26.02
C THR A 48 -28.57 -2.47 25.26
N PHE A 49 -27.48 -3.05 24.74
CA PHE A 49 -26.45 -2.33 23.98
C PHE A 49 -26.58 -2.71 22.50
N GLY A 50 -27.56 -2.10 21.84
CA GLY A 50 -27.71 -2.25 20.39
C GLY A 50 -26.49 -1.69 19.66
N ARG A 51 -26.11 -2.34 18.54
CA ARG A 51 -25.01 -1.92 17.67
C ARG A 51 -25.35 -0.59 16.98
N SER A 52 -25.21 0.52 17.70
CA SER A 52 -25.39 1.85 17.14
C SER A 52 -24.26 2.16 16.15
N LEU A 53 -24.59 2.88 15.08
CA LEU A 53 -23.61 3.28 14.06
C LEU A 53 -22.44 4.07 14.70
N GLY A 54 -22.74 4.92 15.68
CA GLY A 54 -21.73 5.70 16.41
C GLY A 54 -20.80 4.83 17.25
N TRP A 55 -21.31 3.82 17.95
CA TRP A 55 -20.47 2.88 18.68
C TRP A 55 -19.53 2.11 17.75
N ALA A 56 -20.06 1.62 16.63
CA ALA A 56 -19.27 0.89 15.65
C ALA A 56 -18.12 1.75 15.10
N PHE A 57 -18.44 2.99 14.72
CA PHE A 57 -17.44 3.96 14.25
C PHE A 57 -16.33 4.22 15.28
N TRP A 58 -16.68 4.50 16.54
CA TRP A 58 -15.68 4.79 17.57
C TRP A 58 -14.81 3.57 17.88
N MET A 59 -15.38 2.37 17.86
CA MET A 59 -14.61 1.13 18.05
C MET A 59 -13.66 0.87 16.88
N ASP A 60 -14.11 1.08 15.63
CA ASP A 60 -13.23 0.99 14.45
C ASP A 60 -12.10 2.02 14.55
N PHE A 61 -12.41 3.25 14.96
CA PHE A 61 -11.41 4.30 15.13
C PHE A 61 -10.40 3.96 16.24
N ILE A 62 -10.86 3.60 17.44
CA ILE A 62 -10.00 3.34 18.61
C ILE A 62 -9.17 2.07 18.44
N CYS A 63 -9.72 1.03 17.80
CA CYS A 63 -9.02 -0.25 17.68
C CYS A 63 -8.17 -0.34 16.41
N ALA A 64 -8.59 0.22 15.28
CA ALA A 64 -7.89 0.05 14.00
C ALA A 64 -7.10 1.28 13.54
N VAL A 65 -7.60 2.50 13.77
CA VAL A 65 -6.99 3.74 13.22
C VAL A 65 -6.08 4.42 14.24
N GLY A 66 -6.59 4.69 15.44
CA GLY A 66 -5.91 5.40 16.52
C GLY A 66 -4.55 4.78 16.90
N PRO A 67 -4.44 3.46 17.10
CA PRO A 67 -3.16 2.85 17.47
C PRO A 67 -2.11 2.97 16.36
N GLY A 68 -2.53 2.86 15.09
CA GLY A 68 -1.66 3.12 13.95
C GLY A 68 -1.15 4.56 13.94
N LEU A 69 -2.04 5.54 14.15
CA LEU A 69 -1.65 6.96 14.21
C LEU A 69 -0.65 7.25 15.33
N LEU A 70 -0.86 6.69 16.53
CA LEU A 70 0.05 6.89 17.66
C LEU A 70 1.45 6.33 17.37
N VAL A 71 1.53 5.17 16.73
CA VAL A 71 2.80 4.57 16.32
C VAL A 71 3.45 5.37 15.18
N PHE A 72 2.68 5.84 14.19
CA PHE A 72 3.21 6.62 13.07
C PHE A 72 3.70 8.01 13.47
N LEU A 73 3.19 8.57 14.56
CA LEU A 73 3.63 9.85 15.13
C LEU A 73 4.75 9.70 16.17
N ASP A 74 5.35 8.50 16.29
CA ASP A 74 6.39 8.20 17.28
C ASP A 74 5.99 8.44 18.74
N ALA A 75 4.67 8.48 19.01
CA ALA A 75 4.15 8.61 20.37
C ALA A 75 4.26 7.31 21.17
N LEU A 76 4.39 6.17 20.47
CA LEU A 76 4.55 4.84 21.02
C LEU A 76 5.62 4.07 20.24
N ASP A 77 6.43 3.28 20.95
CA ASP A 77 7.37 2.37 20.32
C ASP A 77 6.61 1.33 19.48
N ALA A 78 6.88 1.33 18.17
CA ALA A 78 6.18 0.51 17.19
C ALA A 78 6.28 -0.99 17.51
N VAL A 79 7.44 -1.45 17.96
CA VAL A 79 7.72 -2.87 18.20
C VAL A 79 7.01 -3.32 19.46
N GLN A 80 7.16 -2.57 20.56
CA GLN A 80 6.50 -2.89 21.83
C GLN A 80 4.99 -2.90 21.67
N PHE A 81 4.44 -1.89 20.99
CA PHE A 81 3.00 -1.78 20.80
C PHE A 81 2.45 -2.90 19.90
N ALA A 82 3.13 -3.22 18.80
CA ALA A 82 2.76 -4.33 17.93
C ALA A 82 2.78 -5.67 18.68
N LEU A 83 3.80 -5.92 19.52
CA LEU A 83 3.89 -7.13 20.33
C LEU A 83 2.76 -7.24 21.35
N VAL A 84 2.42 -6.15 22.06
CA VAL A 84 1.30 -6.13 23.00
C VAL A 84 -0.01 -6.44 22.29
N LEU A 85 -0.26 -5.80 21.14
CA LEU A 85 -1.47 -6.02 20.36
C LEU A 85 -1.54 -7.45 19.82
N LEU A 86 -0.42 -8.00 19.36
CA LEU A 86 -0.31 -9.39 18.93
C LEU A 86 -0.63 -10.35 20.08
N CYS A 87 -0.09 -10.12 21.27
CA CYS A 87 -0.38 -10.92 22.46
C CYS A 87 -1.88 -10.88 22.81
N ILE A 88 -2.52 -9.72 22.73
CA ILE A 88 -3.97 -9.57 22.96
C ILE A 88 -4.76 -10.37 21.91
N VAL A 89 -4.43 -10.23 20.63
CA VAL A 89 -5.09 -10.99 19.54
C VAL A 89 -4.91 -12.50 19.75
N MET A 90 -3.71 -12.95 20.08
CA MET A 90 -3.42 -14.37 20.36
C MET A 90 -4.15 -14.89 21.61
N ALA A 91 -4.27 -14.08 22.67
CA ALA A 91 -5.03 -14.43 23.86
C ALA A 91 -6.53 -14.56 23.56
N ILE A 92 -7.09 -13.63 22.77
CA ILE A 92 -8.48 -13.70 22.33
C ILE A 92 -8.71 -14.93 21.44
N PHE A 93 -7.79 -15.21 20.51
CA PHE A 93 -7.89 -16.36 19.62
C PHE A 93 -7.83 -17.69 20.38
N THR A 94 -6.90 -17.83 21.34
CA THR A 94 -6.81 -19.02 22.20
C THR A 94 -8.04 -19.18 23.09
N TYR A 95 -8.57 -18.10 23.66
CA TYR A 95 -9.85 -18.11 24.39
C TYR A 95 -11.01 -18.56 23.49
N ARG A 96 -11.09 -18.05 22.26
CA ARG A 96 -12.12 -18.45 21.29
C ARG A 96 -12.01 -19.93 20.92
N ILE A 97 -10.82 -20.46 20.70
CA ILE A 97 -10.62 -21.91 20.47
C ILE A 97 -11.07 -22.71 21.69
N ALA A 98 -10.72 -22.28 22.90
CA ALA A 98 -11.11 -22.97 24.13
C ALA A 98 -12.65 -23.01 24.31
N VAL A 99 -13.35 -21.91 24.00
CA VAL A 99 -14.82 -21.83 24.02
C VAL A 99 -15.47 -22.57 22.85
N ALA A 100 -14.86 -22.54 21.66
CA ALA A 100 -15.39 -23.25 20.49
C ALA A 100 -15.31 -24.78 20.66
N ARG A 101 -14.32 -25.28 21.41
CA ARG A 101 -14.23 -26.71 21.78
C ARG A 101 -15.40 -27.16 22.66
N THR A 102 -16.13 -26.25 23.30
CA THR A 102 -17.29 -26.56 24.14
C THR A 102 -18.63 -26.20 23.49
N ALA A 103 -18.64 -25.59 22.30
CA ALA A 103 -19.83 -25.17 21.57
C ALA A 103 -20.17 -26.11 20.40
N PRO A 104 -21.45 -26.28 20.02
CA PRO A 104 -21.87 -27.10 18.88
C PRO A 104 -21.45 -26.49 17.53
N PRO A 105 -21.31 -27.29 16.45
CA PRO A 105 -20.60 -26.95 15.20
C PRO A 105 -21.31 -25.93 14.27
N SER A 106 -22.17 -25.06 14.80
CA SER A 106 -22.99 -24.10 14.04
C SER A 106 -22.22 -22.90 13.45
N ASP A 107 -21.04 -22.56 13.97
CA ASP A 107 -20.26 -21.40 13.51
C ASP A 107 -19.29 -21.72 12.35
N SER A 108 -18.96 -22.99 12.14
CA SER A 108 -18.09 -23.42 11.02
C SER A 108 -18.75 -23.19 9.65
N GLU A 109 -20.07 -23.37 9.55
CA GLU A 109 -20.82 -23.13 8.31
C GLU A 109 -20.93 -21.63 7.98
N LYS A 110 -21.02 -20.77 9.00
CA LYS A 110 -20.98 -19.30 8.80
C LYS A 110 -19.60 -18.84 8.33
N LEU A 111 -18.51 -19.39 8.87
CA LEU A 111 -17.16 -19.07 8.42
C LEU A 111 -16.92 -19.55 6.98
N LEU A 112 -17.37 -20.77 6.66
CA LEU A 112 -17.26 -21.35 5.32
C LEU A 112 -18.07 -20.54 4.29
N SER A 113 -19.28 -20.10 4.65
CA SER A 113 -20.11 -19.25 3.78
C SER A 113 -19.54 -17.84 3.61
N LEU A 114 -18.87 -17.27 4.61
CA LEU A 114 -18.13 -16.00 4.47
C LEU A 114 -16.87 -16.13 3.59
N LEU A 115 -16.17 -17.26 3.65
CA LEU A 115 -15.02 -17.55 2.78
C LEU A 115 -15.46 -17.85 1.33
N ALA A 116 -16.63 -18.46 1.18
CA ALA A 116 -17.26 -18.75 -0.11
C ALA A 116 -18.03 -17.56 -0.71
N ALA A 117 -18.26 -16.49 0.06
CA ALA A 117 -18.93 -15.29 -0.40
C ALA A 117 -18.15 -14.60 -1.51
N GLU A 118 -18.87 -14.11 -2.53
CA GLU A 118 -18.28 -13.39 -3.67
C GLU A 118 -17.59 -12.09 -3.24
N GLN A 119 -18.13 -11.43 -2.20
CA GLN A 119 -17.53 -10.27 -1.57
C GLN A 119 -16.84 -10.68 -0.28
N LYS A 120 -15.52 -10.49 -0.25
CA LYS A 120 -14.69 -10.81 0.92
C LYS A 120 -14.58 -9.58 1.83
N PRO A 121 -15.26 -9.56 3.00
CA PRO A 121 -15.32 -8.37 3.86
C PRO A 121 -13.94 -7.94 4.35
N PHE A 122 -13.01 -8.88 4.55
CA PHE A 122 -11.63 -8.58 4.97
C PHE A 122 -10.85 -7.78 3.91
N LEU A 123 -11.10 -8.00 2.61
CA LEU A 123 -10.44 -7.23 1.55
C LEU A 123 -10.93 -5.77 1.56
N THR A 124 -12.19 -5.56 1.88
CA THR A 124 -12.78 -4.23 2.01
C THR A 124 -12.20 -3.50 3.22
N ALA A 125 -12.11 -4.17 4.38
CA ALA A 125 -11.50 -3.62 5.58
C ALA A 125 -10.02 -3.27 5.35
N TRP A 126 -9.25 -4.17 4.73
CA TRP A 126 -7.84 -3.91 4.41
C TRP A 126 -7.66 -2.69 3.49
N ARG A 127 -8.44 -2.59 2.40
CA ARG A 127 -8.39 -1.43 1.49
C ARG A 127 -8.79 -0.13 2.17
N GLY A 128 -9.83 -0.15 3.01
CA GLY A 128 -10.28 1.01 3.77
C GLY A 128 -9.19 1.50 4.71
N THR A 129 -8.60 0.59 5.49
CA THR A 129 -7.57 0.94 6.47
C THR A 129 -6.27 1.39 5.79
N MET A 130 -5.88 0.76 4.66
CA MET A 130 -4.78 1.20 3.83
C MET A 130 -4.97 2.64 3.33
N MET A 131 -6.17 2.98 2.85
CA MET A 131 -6.47 4.34 2.36
C MET A 131 -6.41 5.36 3.50
N LEU A 132 -7.02 5.05 4.65
CA LEU A 132 -7.00 5.93 5.83
C LEU A 132 -5.58 6.18 6.33
N THR A 133 -4.77 5.12 6.44
CA THR A 133 -3.35 5.23 6.82
C THR A 133 -2.58 6.06 5.80
N THR A 134 -2.77 5.82 4.50
CA THR A 134 -2.09 6.59 3.44
C THR A 134 -2.44 8.07 3.53
N CYS A 135 -3.73 8.41 3.60
CA CYS A 135 -4.17 9.81 3.72
C CYS A 135 -3.62 10.46 5.00
N SER A 136 -3.58 9.72 6.11
CA SER A 136 -3.02 10.21 7.37
C SER A 136 -1.52 10.47 7.25
N CYS A 137 -0.74 9.58 6.65
CA CYS A 137 0.70 9.77 6.44
C CYS A 137 1.01 10.92 5.47
N ILE A 138 0.24 11.07 4.39
CA ILE A 138 0.38 12.19 3.45
C ILE A 138 0.13 13.53 4.15
N LEU A 139 -0.87 13.59 5.04
CA LEU A 139 -1.13 14.78 5.81
C LEU A 139 -0.06 15.00 6.89
N ALA A 140 0.36 13.93 7.58
CA ALA A 140 1.28 13.99 8.70
C ALA A 140 2.69 14.43 8.29
N VAL A 141 3.16 14.07 7.09
CA VAL A 141 4.53 14.41 6.63
C VAL A 141 4.78 15.93 6.58
N ASP A 142 3.74 16.73 6.38
CA ASP A 142 3.83 18.20 6.40
C ASP A 142 4.05 18.77 7.82
N PHE A 143 3.86 17.99 8.89
CA PHE A 143 3.99 18.42 10.28
C PHE A 143 5.28 17.91 10.93
N ALA A 144 5.90 18.73 11.78
CA ALA A 144 7.12 18.37 12.53
C ALA A 144 6.92 17.18 13.48
N ALA A 145 5.69 16.88 13.87
CA ALA A 145 5.35 15.72 14.70
C ALA A 145 5.58 14.37 13.99
N PHE A 146 5.61 14.33 12.66
CA PHE A 146 5.86 13.10 11.93
C PHE A 146 7.38 12.82 11.84
N PRO A 147 7.83 11.65 12.32
CA PRO A 147 9.25 11.30 12.34
C PRO A 147 9.77 11.13 10.91
N ARG A 148 10.83 11.87 10.58
CA ARG A 148 11.37 11.93 9.20
C ARG A 148 11.88 10.58 8.70
N ARG A 149 12.28 9.71 9.61
CA ARG A 149 12.70 8.34 9.31
C ARG A 149 11.60 7.53 8.58
N PHE A 150 10.31 7.80 8.86
CA PHE A 150 9.17 7.14 8.19
C PHE A 150 8.74 7.82 6.87
N ALA A 151 9.28 8.98 6.55
CA ALA A 151 9.04 9.61 5.26
C ALA A 151 9.76 8.85 4.14
N LYS A 152 9.55 9.28 2.90
CA LYS A 152 10.14 8.65 1.73
C LYS A 152 11.67 8.68 1.80
N ALA A 153 12.29 7.52 1.63
CA ALA A 153 13.75 7.43 1.56
C ALA A 153 14.23 7.84 0.16
N GLU A 154 15.32 8.62 0.10
CA GLU A 154 15.91 9.04 -1.19
C GLU A 154 16.93 8.02 -1.72
N THR A 155 17.47 7.17 -0.85
CA THR A 155 18.52 6.20 -1.16
C THR A 155 18.03 4.76 -0.95
N PHE A 156 18.89 3.84 -0.49
CA PHE A 156 18.54 2.43 -0.29
C PHE A 156 17.73 2.15 1.00
N GLY A 157 17.37 3.19 1.75
CA GLY A 157 16.46 3.10 2.88
C GLY A 157 15.04 2.70 2.48
N SER A 158 14.24 2.30 3.46
CA SER A 158 12.81 2.10 3.26
C SER A 158 12.03 3.04 4.16
N GLY A 159 11.00 3.70 3.63
CA GLY A 159 10.08 4.53 4.41
C GLY A 159 8.73 3.84 4.59
N LEU A 160 7.97 4.28 5.60
CA LEU A 160 6.56 3.87 5.75
C LEU A 160 5.74 4.30 4.52
N MET A 161 6.10 5.44 3.91
CA MET A 161 5.42 5.95 2.72
C MET A 161 5.61 5.05 1.47
N ASP A 162 6.66 4.25 1.41
CA ASP A 162 6.91 3.34 0.28
C ASP A 162 5.98 2.11 0.32
N VAL A 163 5.55 1.71 1.53
CA VAL A 163 4.61 0.59 1.73
C VAL A 163 3.26 0.87 1.08
N GLY A 164 2.80 2.12 1.11
CA GLY A 164 1.50 2.51 0.58
C GLY A 164 1.38 2.14 -0.89
N VAL A 165 2.37 2.54 -1.69
CA VAL A 165 2.38 2.30 -3.14
C VAL A 165 2.35 0.80 -3.46
N GLY A 166 3.21 0.00 -2.83
CA GLY A 166 3.22 -1.46 -3.03
C GLY A 166 1.89 -2.10 -2.61
N SER A 167 1.31 -1.64 -1.51
CA SER A 167 0.02 -2.11 -1.00
C SER A 167 -1.14 -1.80 -1.96
N PHE A 168 -1.14 -0.63 -2.61
CA PHE A 168 -2.13 -0.29 -3.64
C PHE A 168 -2.02 -1.18 -4.87
N VAL A 169 -0.80 -1.46 -5.33
CA VAL A 169 -0.57 -2.37 -6.47
C VAL A 169 -1.09 -3.77 -6.12
N LEU A 170 -0.71 -4.31 -4.96
CA LEU A 170 -1.18 -5.61 -4.49
C LEU A 170 -2.70 -5.66 -4.33
N ALA A 171 -3.32 -4.62 -3.76
CA ALA A 171 -4.77 -4.56 -3.59
C ALA A 171 -5.54 -4.54 -4.90
N ASN A 172 -4.97 -3.91 -5.94
CA ASN A 172 -5.55 -3.91 -7.27
C ASN A 172 -5.29 -5.24 -8.00
N ALA A 173 -4.12 -5.84 -7.82
CA ALA A 173 -3.77 -7.15 -8.38
C ALA A 173 -4.72 -8.25 -7.87
N VAL A 174 -4.94 -8.33 -6.56
CA VAL A 174 -5.83 -9.33 -5.93
C VAL A 174 -7.29 -9.22 -6.41
N LEU A 175 -7.75 -8.00 -6.71
CA LEU A 175 -9.13 -7.76 -7.17
C LEU A 175 -9.29 -7.77 -8.70
N SER A 176 -8.17 -7.89 -9.42
CA SER A 176 -8.17 -7.93 -10.87
C SER A 176 -9.02 -9.09 -11.41
N ARG A 177 -9.54 -8.94 -12.63
CA ARG A 177 -10.35 -10.00 -13.27
C ARG A 177 -9.46 -11.17 -13.67
N GLU A 178 -8.23 -10.85 -14.01
CA GLU A 178 -7.13 -11.73 -14.36
C GLU A 178 -6.77 -12.66 -13.20
N ALA A 179 -6.63 -12.13 -11.98
CA ALA A 179 -6.40 -12.94 -10.78
C ALA A 179 -7.57 -13.88 -10.43
N ARG A 180 -8.80 -13.50 -10.81
CA ARG A 180 -10.02 -14.31 -10.61
C ARG A 180 -10.27 -15.31 -11.74
N GLY A 181 -9.31 -15.49 -12.66
CA GLY A 181 -9.42 -16.43 -13.78
C GLY A 181 -10.46 -16.01 -14.84
N GLN A 182 -11.04 -14.82 -14.72
CA GLN A 182 -11.99 -14.27 -15.68
C GLN A 182 -11.23 -13.57 -16.81
N GLN A 183 -10.50 -14.35 -17.62
CA GLN A 183 -9.85 -13.82 -18.81
C GLN A 183 -10.89 -13.45 -19.86
N SER A 184 -11.07 -12.16 -20.14
CA SER A 184 -11.85 -11.72 -21.30
C SER A 184 -11.06 -12.08 -22.57
N ASN A 185 -11.52 -13.12 -23.27
CA ASN A 185 -11.01 -13.43 -24.61
C ASN A 185 -11.16 -12.21 -25.52
N GLY A 186 -10.06 -11.70 -26.07
CA GLY A 186 -10.07 -10.82 -27.24
C GLY A 186 -10.63 -9.40 -27.07
N GLY A 187 -10.59 -8.79 -25.88
CA GLY A 187 -10.97 -7.38 -25.76
C GLY A 187 -10.06 -6.46 -26.58
N SER A 188 -10.65 -5.70 -27.51
CA SER A 188 -9.98 -4.65 -28.31
C SER A 188 -9.07 -3.76 -27.47
N LEU A 189 -7.94 -3.31 -28.04
CA LEU A 189 -7.02 -2.33 -27.45
C LEU A 189 -7.78 -1.12 -26.87
N TRP A 190 -8.87 -0.71 -27.52
CA TRP A 190 -9.75 0.37 -27.07
C TRP A 190 -10.39 0.11 -25.69
N ARG A 191 -10.81 -1.13 -25.41
CA ARG A 191 -11.40 -1.49 -24.10
C ARG A 191 -10.34 -1.45 -22.99
N ARG A 192 -9.09 -1.76 -23.33
CA ARG A 192 -7.93 -1.69 -22.43
C ARG A 192 -7.58 -0.23 -22.12
N LEU A 193 -7.47 0.60 -23.15
CA LEU A 193 -7.25 2.04 -23.00
C LEU A 193 -8.38 2.72 -22.23
N ARG A 194 -9.64 2.31 -22.43
CA ARG A 194 -10.78 2.82 -21.67
C ARG A 194 -10.71 2.47 -20.18
N GLY A 195 -10.17 1.31 -19.81
CA GLY A 195 -9.94 0.92 -18.42
C GLY A 195 -8.83 1.72 -17.75
N VAL A 196 -7.79 2.08 -18.51
CA VAL A 196 -6.63 2.87 -18.03
C VAL A 196 -6.88 4.38 -18.12
N GLY A 197 -7.89 4.80 -18.88
CA GLY A 197 -8.25 6.20 -19.10
C GLY A 197 -8.34 7.06 -17.83
N PRO A 198 -9.05 6.63 -16.77
CA PRO A 198 -9.11 7.40 -15.53
C PRO A 198 -7.74 7.64 -14.88
N LEU A 199 -6.83 6.65 -14.94
CA LEU A 199 -5.46 6.79 -14.42
C LEU A 199 -4.66 7.79 -15.25
N LEU A 200 -4.81 7.77 -16.58
CA LEU A 200 -4.14 8.75 -17.45
C LEU A 200 -4.66 10.16 -17.20
N VAL A 201 -5.98 10.35 -17.05
CA VAL A 201 -6.57 11.65 -16.72
C VAL A 201 -6.03 12.18 -15.39
N LEU A 202 -5.96 11.34 -14.35
CA LEU A 202 -5.36 11.72 -13.07
C LEU A 202 -3.86 12.01 -13.19
N GLY A 203 -3.13 11.24 -13.99
CA GLY A 203 -1.70 11.44 -14.25
C GLY A 203 -1.41 12.77 -14.94
N PHE A 204 -2.14 13.08 -16.01
CA PHE A 204 -2.02 14.38 -16.70
C PHE A 204 -2.52 15.53 -15.82
N GLY A 205 -3.62 15.34 -15.09
CA GLY A 205 -4.14 16.33 -14.14
C GLY A 205 -3.12 16.69 -13.06
N ARG A 206 -2.45 15.68 -12.48
CA ARG A 206 -1.35 15.88 -11.53
C ARG A 206 -0.21 16.66 -12.17
N LEU A 207 0.25 16.25 -13.35
CA LEU A 207 1.37 16.91 -14.04
C LEU A 207 1.06 18.39 -14.29
N ILE A 208 -0.10 18.69 -14.86
CA ILE A 208 -0.56 20.07 -15.13
C ILE A 208 -0.66 20.85 -13.83
N ALA A 209 -1.28 20.30 -12.78
CA ALA A 209 -1.44 20.99 -11.51
C ALA A 209 -0.10 21.30 -10.84
N THR A 210 0.83 20.34 -10.82
CA THR A 210 2.16 20.54 -10.23
C THR A 210 2.99 21.56 -11.00
N THR A 211 2.91 21.55 -12.34
CA THR A 211 3.60 22.54 -13.19
C THR A 211 2.98 23.92 -13.04
N ALA A 212 1.65 24.03 -13.00
CA ALA A 212 0.93 25.29 -12.85
C ALA A 212 1.20 25.97 -11.49
N VAL A 213 1.25 25.18 -10.42
CA VAL A 213 1.52 25.68 -9.05
C VAL A 213 3.03 25.83 -8.79
N SER A 214 3.90 25.46 -9.74
CA SER A 214 5.35 25.37 -9.55
C SER A 214 5.72 24.57 -8.28
N TYR A 215 4.96 23.50 -8.00
CA TYR A 215 5.18 22.67 -6.82
C TYR A 215 6.53 21.97 -6.91
N GLN A 216 7.19 21.73 -5.77
CA GLN A 216 8.46 21.00 -5.75
C GLN A 216 8.20 19.53 -5.98
N VAL A 217 8.55 19.07 -7.18
CA VAL A 217 8.47 17.67 -7.56
C VAL A 217 9.85 17.07 -7.33
N HIS A 218 9.94 16.13 -6.39
CA HIS A 218 11.15 15.34 -6.21
C HIS A 218 11.38 14.48 -7.44
N VAL A 219 12.26 14.95 -8.32
CA VAL A 219 12.52 14.32 -9.62
C VAL A 219 13.12 12.93 -9.46
N GLY A 220 13.81 12.64 -8.34
CA GLY A 220 14.31 11.31 -8.02
C GLY A 220 13.23 10.26 -7.72
N GLU A 221 11.95 10.64 -7.58
CA GLU A 221 10.90 9.66 -7.29
C GLU A 221 10.41 8.89 -8.51
N TYR A 222 10.12 9.62 -9.59
CA TYR A 222 9.56 9.05 -10.82
C TYR A 222 10.18 9.68 -12.08
N GLY A 223 10.86 10.82 -11.95
CA GLY A 223 11.35 11.62 -13.06
C GLY A 223 10.61 12.95 -13.20
N VAL A 224 10.91 13.64 -14.30
CA VAL A 224 10.47 15.03 -14.53
C VAL A 224 8.98 15.09 -14.93
N HIS A 225 8.53 14.15 -15.76
CA HIS A 225 7.17 14.14 -16.31
C HIS A 225 6.35 12.91 -15.90
N TRP A 226 7.01 11.91 -15.33
CA TRP A 226 6.37 10.68 -14.89
C TRP A 226 5.82 10.80 -13.47
N ASN A 227 4.77 10.06 -13.18
CA ASN A 227 4.20 9.98 -11.84
C ASN A 227 3.58 8.61 -11.59
N PHE A 228 3.17 8.38 -10.35
CA PHE A 228 2.62 7.11 -9.92
C PHE A 228 1.40 6.64 -10.73
N PHE A 229 0.52 7.55 -11.18
CA PHE A 229 -0.64 7.16 -11.99
C PHE A 229 -0.22 6.62 -13.36
N PHE A 230 0.83 7.20 -13.96
CA PHE A 230 1.42 6.66 -15.20
C PHE A 230 2.08 5.31 -14.97
N THR A 231 2.73 5.08 -13.83
CA THR A 231 3.24 3.76 -13.44
C THR A 231 2.11 2.73 -13.34
N LEU A 232 1.01 3.04 -12.64
CA LEU A 232 -0.15 2.14 -12.56
C LEU A 232 -0.78 1.87 -13.93
N ALA A 233 -0.86 2.89 -14.79
CA ALA A 233 -1.34 2.77 -16.16
C ALA A 233 -0.45 1.82 -16.97
N ALA A 234 0.87 1.96 -16.88
CA ALA A 234 1.84 1.09 -17.55
C ALA A 234 1.72 -0.36 -17.06
N VAL A 235 1.65 -0.58 -15.75
CA VAL A 235 1.45 -1.92 -15.15
C VAL A 235 0.16 -2.56 -15.66
N ALA A 236 -0.96 -1.83 -15.66
CA ALA A 236 -2.23 -2.33 -16.18
C ALA A 236 -2.16 -2.69 -17.67
N LEU A 237 -1.46 -1.88 -18.48
CA LEU A 237 -1.25 -2.16 -19.90
C LEU A 237 -0.37 -3.41 -20.10
N LEU A 238 0.72 -3.55 -19.35
CA LEU A 238 1.62 -4.70 -19.39
C LEU A 238 0.90 -6.00 -19.01
N THR A 239 0.13 -6.01 -17.93
CA THR A 239 -0.68 -7.16 -17.51
C THR A 239 -1.73 -7.54 -18.57
N SER A 240 -2.29 -6.55 -19.27
CA SER A 240 -3.25 -6.83 -20.35
C SER A 240 -2.58 -7.35 -21.65
N ALA A 241 -1.33 -6.94 -21.90
CA ALA A 241 -0.54 -7.36 -23.04
C ALA A 241 -0.01 -8.79 -22.85
N LEU A 242 0.55 -9.07 -21.68
CA LEU A 242 1.13 -10.34 -21.29
C LEU A 242 0.08 -11.14 -20.50
N ARG A 243 -0.76 -11.89 -21.23
CA ARG A 243 -1.87 -12.68 -20.65
C ARG A 243 -1.38 -13.93 -19.93
N ILE A 244 -0.79 -13.74 -18.75
CA ILE A 244 -0.29 -14.85 -17.93
C ILE A 244 -1.46 -15.54 -17.22
N PRO A 245 -1.57 -16.88 -17.28
CA PRO A 245 -2.57 -17.63 -16.50
C PRO A 245 -2.37 -17.43 -15.00
N ALA A 246 -3.46 -17.28 -14.23
CA ALA A 246 -3.40 -17.05 -12.79
C ALA A 246 -2.52 -18.07 -12.03
N ARG A 247 -2.52 -19.34 -12.46
CA ARG A 247 -1.69 -20.42 -11.89
C ARG A 247 -0.18 -20.18 -11.96
N TYR A 248 0.29 -19.40 -12.95
CA TYR A 248 1.72 -19.13 -13.16
C TYR A 248 2.10 -17.70 -12.79
N CYS A 249 1.14 -16.85 -12.45
CA CYS A 249 1.37 -15.43 -12.18
C CYS A 249 2.43 -15.21 -11.09
N GLY A 250 2.35 -15.94 -9.97
CA GLY A 250 3.33 -15.82 -8.88
C GLY A 250 4.73 -16.30 -9.27
N ALA A 251 4.84 -17.39 -10.05
CA ALA A 251 6.13 -17.89 -10.52
C ALA A 251 6.79 -16.94 -11.53
N VAL A 252 5.99 -16.37 -12.45
CA VAL A 252 6.48 -15.37 -13.42
C VAL A 252 6.88 -14.08 -12.71
N GLY A 253 6.05 -13.58 -11.79
CA GLY A 253 6.38 -12.40 -10.98
C GLY A 253 7.67 -12.59 -10.18
N GLY A 254 7.81 -13.72 -9.49
CA GLY A 254 9.05 -14.07 -8.78
C GLY A 254 10.27 -14.17 -9.71
N GLY A 255 10.11 -14.76 -10.90
CA GLY A 255 11.16 -14.82 -11.91
C GLY A 255 11.57 -13.44 -12.43
N VAL A 256 10.61 -12.56 -12.71
CA VAL A 256 10.86 -11.17 -13.11
C VAL A 256 11.57 -10.41 -12.00
N LEU A 257 11.14 -10.58 -10.74
CA LEU A 257 11.78 -9.94 -9.59
C LEU A 257 13.24 -10.36 -9.44
N VAL A 258 13.54 -11.66 -9.50
CA VAL A 258 14.91 -12.19 -9.41
C VAL A 258 15.76 -11.71 -10.58
N ALA A 259 15.23 -11.76 -11.80
CA ALA A 259 15.94 -11.30 -12.99
C ALA A 259 16.22 -9.79 -12.94
N TYR A 260 15.24 -9.00 -12.48
CA TYR A 260 15.36 -7.55 -12.37
C TYR A 260 16.36 -7.16 -11.27
N GLN A 261 16.31 -7.82 -10.10
CA GLN A 261 17.29 -7.62 -9.04
C GLN A 261 18.71 -7.99 -9.50
N TRP A 262 18.85 -9.10 -10.23
CA TRP A 262 20.13 -9.49 -10.81
C TRP A 262 20.65 -8.44 -11.79
N LEU A 263 19.77 -7.94 -12.68
CA LEU A 263 20.12 -6.89 -13.64
C LEU A 263 20.59 -5.63 -12.94
N LEU A 264 19.85 -5.14 -11.94
CA LEU A 264 20.24 -3.95 -11.17
C LEU A 264 21.57 -4.12 -10.43
N SER A 265 21.85 -5.33 -9.94
CA SER A 265 23.06 -5.61 -9.15
C SER A 265 24.30 -5.84 -10.00
N ARG A 266 24.15 -6.35 -11.24
CA ARG A 266 25.26 -6.79 -12.10
C ARG A 266 25.53 -5.90 -13.30
N THR A 267 24.59 -5.03 -13.66
CA THR A 267 24.72 -4.13 -14.82
C THR A 267 24.82 -2.67 -14.38
N PRO A 268 25.30 -1.76 -15.25
CA PRO A 268 25.33 -0.33 -14.94
C PRO A 268 23.93 0.31 -14.80
N LEU A 269 22.85 -0.46 -14.98
CA LEU A 269 21.48 0.02 -14.82
C LEU A 269 21.21 0.54 -13.40
N GLY A 270 21.68 -0.14 -12.36
CA GLY A 270 21.50 0.32 -10.97
C GLY A 270 22.12 1.70 -10.73
N PRO A 271 23.43 1.87 -10.96
CA PRO A 271 24.08 3.19 -10.88
C PRO A 271 23.47 4.24 -11.81
N TRP A 272 23.02 3.86 -13.01
CA TRP A 272 22.39 4.79 -13.95
C TRP A 272 21.03 5.30 -13.46
N VAL A 273 20.20 4.46 -12.84
CA VAL A 273 18.92 4.87 -12.25
C VAL A 273 19.15 5.81 -11.07
N MET A 274 20.15 5.54 -10.22
CA MET A 274 20.44 6.36 -9.03
C MET A 274 21.26 7.63 -9.32
N ALA A 275 21.84 7.76 -10.52
CA ALA A 275 22.62 8.94 -10.89
C ALA A 275 21.73 10.20 -10.95
N GLU A 276 22.22 11.34 -10.46
CA GLU A 276 21.50 12.61 -10.62
C GLU A 276 21.53 13.13 -12.06
N GLU A 277 22.54 12.70 -12.84
CA GLU A 277 22.69 13.11 -14.24
C GLU A 277 21.54 12.58 -15.10
N ARG A 278 20.95 13.50 -15.86
CA ARG A 278 19.89 13.23 -16.83
C ARG A 278 20.38 13.62 -18.21
N ALA A 279 20.48 12.65 -19.11
CA ALA A 279 20.63 12.94 -20.53
C ALA A 279 19.36 13.62 -21.06
N GLY A 280 19.46 14.34 -22.18
CA GLY A 280 18.34 15.08 -22.79
C GLY A 280 17.21 14.21 -23.34
N ASP A 281 17.32 12.88 -23.25
CA ASP A 281 16.34 11.94 -23.78
C ASP A 281 15.13 11.78 -22.82
N LEU A 282 13.93 11.64 -23.40
CA LEU A 282 12.68 11.44 -22.65
C LEU A 282 12.71 10.25 -21.66
N ILE A 283 13.46 9.20 -21.99
CA ILE A 283 13.65 8.03 -21.12
C ILE A 283 14.58 8.38 -19.96
N SER A 284 15.66 9.13 -20.22
CA SER A 284 16.59 9.53 -19.16
C SER A 284 15.98 10.56 -18.19
N LEU A 285 15.02 11.36 -18.66
CA LEU A 285 14.26 12.29 -17.82
C LEU A 285 13.25 11.59 -16.90
N ASN A 286 12.87 10.34 -17.22
CA ASN A 286 11.84 9.57 -16.51
C ASN A 286 12.33 8.18 -16.10
N LYS A 287 13.65 8.02 -15.96
CA LYS A 287 14.29 6.71 -15.80
C LYS A 287 13.81 5.99 -14.54
N GLU A 288 13.61 6.73 -13.44
CA GLU A 288 13.17 6.22 -12.15
C GLU A 288 11.74 5.63 -12.27
N GLY A 289 10.85 6.37 -12.93
CA GLY A 289 9.48 5.97 -13.19
C GLY A 289 9.37 4.78 -14.14
N VAL A 290 10.15 4.76 -15.23
CA VAL A 290 10.12 3.66 -16.20
C VAL A 290 10.71 2.39 -15.59
N CYS A 291 11.87 2.46 -14.95
CA CYS A 291 12.51 1.30 -14.32
C CYS A 291 11.65 0.72 -13.18
N SER A 292 10.98 1.57 -12.38
CA SER A 292 10.09 1.09 -11.32
C SER A 292 8.87 0.33 -11.84
N THR A 293 8.40 0.56 -13.07
CA THR A 293 7.26 -0.20 -13.65
C THR A 293 7.51 -1.71 -13.69
N VAL A 294 8.75 -2.14 -13.93
CA VAL A 294 9.11 -3.57 -13.99
C VAL A 294 8.96 -4.21 -12.62
N GLY A 295 9.44 -3.54 -11.57
CA GLY A 295 9.28 -3.98 -10.19
C GLY A 295 7.81 -4.03 -9.77
N PHE A 296 7.02 -3.01 -10.11
CA PHE A 296 5.59 -2.99 -9.80
C PHE A 296 4.78 -4.02 -10.59
N TRP A 297 5.17 -4.34 -11.81
CA TRP A 297 4.50 -5.38 -12.61
C TRP A 297 4.80 -6.80 -12.11
N ALA A 298 5.92 -6.98 -11.39
CA ALA A 298 6.28 -8.27 -10.79
C ALA A 298 5.45 -8.60 -9.53
N LEU A 299 4.86 -7.59 -8.87
CA LEU A 299 4.01 -7.70 -7.67
C LEU A 299 2.56 -8.09 -8.03
#